data_AF-A0A7S3PKC5-F1
#
_entry.id   AF-A0A7S3PKC5-F1
#
_cell.length_a   1.000
_cell.length_b   1.000
_cell.length_c   1.000
_cell.angle_alpha   90.00
_cell.angle_beta   90.00
_cell.angle_gamma   90.00
#
_symmetry.space_group_name_H-M   'P 1'
#
loop_
_entity.id
_entity.type
_entity.pdbx_description
1 polymer ?
#
loop_
_entity_poly.entity_id
_entity_poly.type
_entity_poly.pdbx_seq_one_letter_code
_entity_poly.pdbx_strand_id
1 'polypeptide(L)'
;MNKDALGSNSASDDCNFLQLTKELKIEIIKFLAPICLLRLEGVCHSLKLLDTNEVWRKHCEQRWINWPLYRMSESEIESESSAIAVESWKTKYRLVEDEVKRSRITK
;
A
#
# COMPACT_ATOMS: atom_id res chain seq x y z
N MET A 1 -47.12 -24.00 27.54
CA MET A 1 -45.83 -24.71 27.50
C MET A 1 -44.93 -23.99 26.51
N ASN A 2 -43.71 -23.71 26.95
CA ASN A 2 -42.65 -22.96 26.26
C ASN A 2 -42.07 -23.72 25.06
N LYS A 3 -41.31 -22.97 24.24
CA LYS A 3 -40.25 -23.39 23.30
C LYS A 3 -40.80 -23.94 21.96
N ASP A 4 -40.43 -23.44 20.78
CA ASP A 4 -39.09 -23.06 20.35
C ASP A 4 -39.08 -21.83 19.42
N ALA A 5 -38.28 -20.84 19.83
CA ALA A 5 -37.58 -19.97 18.92
C ALA A 5 -36.48 -20.81 18.25
N LEU A 6 -36.70 -21.26 17.01
CA LEU A 6 -35.59 -21.69 16.16
C LEU A 6 -35.06 -20.45 15.45
N GLY A 7 -34.13 -19.79 16.15
CA GLY A 7 -33.34 -18.71 15.60
C GLY A 7 -32.69 -19.16 14.28
N SER A 8 -32.88 -18.35 13.26
CA SER A 8 -32.13 -18.42 12.01
C SER A 8 -30.65 -18.10 12.30
N ASN A 9 -29.93 -19.06 12.85
CA ASN A 9 -28.47 -19.06 12.86
C ASN A 9 -28.00 -19.39 11.45
N SER A 10 -27.93 -18.36 10.62
CA SER A 10 -27.01 -18.33 9.49
C SER A 10 -26.35 -16.96 9.49
N ALA A 11 -25.59 -16.66 10.56
CA ALA A 11 -24.47 -15.77 10.41
C ALA A 11 -23.55 -16.47 9.41
N SER A 12 -23.64 -16.06 8.15
CA SER A 12 -22.61 -16.36 7.17
C SER A 12 -21.29 -15.92 7.79
N ASP A 13 -20.43 -16.89 8.13
CA ASP A 13 -19.03 -16.69 8.53
C ASP A 13 -18.19 -16.17 7.34
N ASP A 14 -18.76 -15.22 6.60
CA ASP A 14 -18.14 -14.57 5.46
C ASP A 14 -17.22 -13.48 6.03
N CYS A 15 -15.99 -13.88 6.34
CA CYS A 15 -14.93 -12.96 6.69
C CYS A 15 -14.65 -12.03 5.50
N ASN A 16 -15.17 -10.80 5.56
CA ASN A 16 -14.95 -9.79 4.53
C ASN A 16 -13.67 -9.01 4.83
N PHE A 17 -12.80 -8.84 3.83
CA PHE A 17 -11.59 -8.01 3.92
C PHE A 17 -11.87 -6.59 4.47
N LEU A 18 -13.03 -6.02 4.15
CA LEU A 18 -13.42 -4.68 4.63
C LEU A 18 -13.71 -4.64 6.14
N GLN A 19 -14.04 -5.76 6.78
CA GLN A 19 -14.28 -5.85 8.22
C GLN A 19 -12.99 -5.98 9.05
N LEU A 20 -11.86 -6.27 8.40
CA LEU A 20 -10.56 -6.34 9.07
C LEU A 20 -10.15 -4.97 9.64
N THR A 21 -9.32 -5.00 10.68
CA THR A 21 -8.72 -3.78 11.24
C THR A 21 -7.81 -3.11 10.20
N LYS A 22 -7.51 -1.82 10.39
CA LYS A 22 -6.64 -1.07 9.46
C LYS A 22 -5.24 -1.68 9.44
N GLU A 23 -4.73 -2.08 10.60
CA GLU A 23 -3.42 -2.68 10.79
C GLU A 23 -3.34 -4.00 10.01
N LEU A 24 -4.36 -4.86 10.13
CA LEU A 24 -4.37 -6.13 9.43
C LEU A 24 -4.50 -5.95 7.90
N LYS A 25 -5.28 -4.96 7.45
CA LYS A 25 -5.32 -4.58 6.03
C LYS A 25 -3.95 -4.15 5.53
N ILE A 26 -3.24 -3.30 6.27
CA ILE A 26 -1.88 -2.84 5.94
C ILE A 26 -0.91 -4.04 5.87
N GLU A 27 -1.00 -4.94 6.86
CA GLU A 27 -0.18 -6.15 6.92
C GLU A 27 -0.43 -7.11 5.75
N ILE A 28 -1.63 -7.15 5.20
CA ILE A 28 -1.95 -7.95 4.01
C ILE A 28 -1.45 -7.25 2.75
N ILE A 29 -1.71 -5.95 2.60
CA ILE A 29 -1.41 -5.23 1.35
C ILE A 29 0.09 -5.00 1.15
N LYS A 30 0.92 -5.12 2.19
CA LYS A 30 2.39 -5.03 2.06
C LYS A 30 3.01 -6.09 1.13
N PHE A 31 2.27 -7.16 0.85
CA PHE A 31 2.69 -8.23 -0.06
C PHE A 31 2.24 -7.98 -1.51
N LEU A 32 1.43 -6.94 -1.77
CA LEU A 32 0.98 -6.63 -3.11
C LEU A 32 2.11 -6.03 -3.93
N ALA A 33 2.14 -6.36 -5.22
CA ALA A 33 2.97 -5.63 -6.16
C ALA A 33 2.50 -4.16 -6.26
N PRO A 34 3.39 -3.20 -6.57
CA PRO A 34 3.06 -1.78 -6.70
C PRO A 34 1.85 -1.49 -7.60
N ILE A 35 1.71 -2.21 -8.72
CA ILE A 35 0.56 -2.06 -9.62
C ILE A 35 -0.76 -2.47 -8.98
N CYS A 36 -0.76 -3.50 -8.14
CA CYS A 36 -1.93 -3.94 -7.40
C CYS A 36 -2.28 -2.96 -6.29
N LEU A 37 -1.27 -2.40 -5.60
CA LEU A 37 -1.44 -1.38 -4.58
C LEU A 37 -2.06 -0.09 -5.15
N LEU A 38 -1.65 0.34 -6.34
CA LEU A 38 -2.27 1.47 -7.06
C LEU A 38 -3.75 1.20 -7.40
N ARG A 39 -4.08 -0.03 -7.79
CA ARG A 39 -5.46 -0.43 -8.11
C ARG A 39 -6.34 -0.51 -6.86
N LEU A 40 -5.77 -0.90 -5.72
CA LEU A 40 -6.48 -1.07 -4.46
C LEU A 40 -7.24 0.20 -4.03
N GLU A 41 -6.63 1.37 -4.25
CA GLU A 41 -7.25 2.66 -3.92
C GLU A 41 -8.49 2.98 -4.77
N GLY A 42 -8.62 2.35 -5.93
CA GLY A 42 -9.78 2.48 -6.81
C GLY A 42 -10.94 1.55 -6.44
N VAL A 43 -10.74 0.60 -5.51
CA VAL A 43 -11.75 -0.41 -5.16
C VAL A 43 -12.87 0.18 -4.32
N CYS A 44 -12.54 0.89 -3.24
CA CYS A 44 -13.53 1.56 -2.41
C CYS A 44 -12.92 2.70 -1.57
N HIS A 45 -13.77 3.56 -1.02
CA HIS A 45 -13.34 4.71 -0.23
C HIS A 45 -12.51 4.31 0.99
N SER A 46 -12.89 3.23 1.70
CA SER A 46 -12.16 2.79 2.89
C SER A 46 -10.71 2.38 2.59
N LEU A 47 -10.46 1.77 1.43
CA LEU A 47 -9.11 1.35 1.03
C LEU A 47 -8.28 2.52 0.51
N LYS A 48 -8.92 3.49 -0.15
CA LYS A 48 -8.27 4.74 -0.57
C LYS A 48 -7.70 5.55 0.61
N LEU A 49 -8.32 5.45 1.79
CA LEU A 49 -7.91 6.17 3.00
C LEU A 49 -6.91 5.42 3.88
N LEU A 50 -6.44 4.25 3.47
CA LEU A 50 -5.39 3.55 4.23
C LEU A 50 -4.07 4.33 4.13
N ASP A 51 -3.41 4.50 5.27
CA ASP A 51 -2.04 5.00 5.28
C ASP A 51 -1.11 3.89 4.76
N THR A 52 -0.65 4.06 3.53
CA THR A 52 0.22 3.13 2.83
C THR A 52 1.63 3.68 2.65
N ASN A 53 1.96 4.80 3.31
CA ASN A 53 3.21 5.51 3.06
C ASN A 53 4.43 4.62 3.34
N GLU A 54 4.38 3.87 4.44
CA GLU A 54 5.42 2.91 4.82
C GLU A 54 5.53 1.72 3.85
N VAL A 55 4.39 1.26 3.31
CA VAL A 55 4.36 0.19 2.31
C VAL A 55 5.06 0.68 1.03
N TRP A 56 4.77 1.90 0.61
CA TRP A 56 5.42 2.54 -0.53
C TRP A 56 6.91 2.79 -0.32
N ARG A 57 7.33 3.19 0.89
CA ARG A 57 8.74 3.33 1.25
C ARG A 57 9.50 2.02 1.01
N LYS A 58 9.01 0.91 1.57
CA LYS A 58 9.63 -0.42 1.39
C LYS A 58 9.71 -0.83 -0.08
N HIS A 59 8.67 -0.54 -0.87
CA HIS A 59 8.72 -0.79 -2.30
C HIS A 59 9.80 0.04 -3.00
N CYS A 60 9.96 1.31 -2.65
CA CYS A 60 11.02 2.17 -3.21
C CYS A 60 12.40 1.62 -2.88
N GLU A 61 12.66 1.31 -1.60
CA GLU A 61 13.94 0.75 -1.13
C GLU A 61 14.29 -0.54 -1.87
N GLN A 62 13.36 -1.49 -1.93
CA GLN A 62 13.57 -2.78 -2.62
C GLN A 62 13.73 -2.61 -4.13
N ARG A 63 12.96 -1.71 -4.75
CA ARG A 63 12.94 -1.50 -6.20
C ARG A 63 14.22 -0.83 -6.69
N TRP A 64 14.71 0.15 -5.94
CA TRP A 64 15.83 1.02 -6.34
C TRP A 64 17.16 0.63 -5.71
N ILE A 65 17.21 -0.42 -4.88
CA ILE A 65 18.47 -0.93 -4.30
C ILE A 65 19.56 -1.14 -5.37
N ASN A 66 19.21 -1.53 -6.59
CA ASN A 66 20.15 -1.78 -7.68
C ASN A 66 20.27 -0.62 -8.67
N TRP A 67 19.68 0.54 -8.39
CA TRP A 67 19.68 1.70 -9.26
C TRP A 67 20.53 2.81 -8.61
N PRO A 68 21.82 2.96 -8.95
CA PRO A 68 22.74 3.85 -8.24
C PRO A 68 22.26 5.31 -8.13
N LEU A 69 21.50 5.78 -9.12
CA LEU A 69 20.96 7.14 -9.15
C LEU A 69 19.77 7.37 -8.22
N TYR A 70 19.05 6.30 -7.84
CA TYR A 70 17.82 6.38 -7.04
C TYR A 70 17.92 5.58 -5.74
N ARG A 71 19.05 4.89 -5.52
CA ARG A 71 19.35 4.21 -4.26
C ARG A 71 19.45 5.26 -3.17
N MET A 72 18.76 5.02 -2.07
CA MET A 72 18.84 5.85 -0.88
C MET A 72 19.75 5.21 0.17
N SER A 73 20.57 6.03 0.81
CA SER A 73 21.29 5.68 2.03
C SER A 73 20.37 5.75 3.24
N GLU A 74 20.72 5.03 4.33
CA GLU A 74 19.94 5.04 5.58
C GLU A 74 19.76 6.47 6.13
N SER A 75 20.79 7.32 6.04
CA SER A 75 20.72 8.72 6.47
C SER A 75 19.76 9.56 5.63
N GLU A 76 19.62 9.26 4.33
CA GLU A 76 18.64 9.93 3.47
C GLU A 76 17.22 9.47 3.80
N ILE A 77 17.04 8.20 4.14
CA ILE A 77 15.74 7.65 4.55
C ILE A 77 15.27 8.29 5.86
N GLU A 78 16.15 8.45 6.84
CA GLU A 78 15.85 9.11 8.12
C GLU A 78 15.53 10.59 7.95
N SER A 79 16.34 11.30 7.15
CA SER A 79 16.12 12.71 6.81
C SER A 79 14.80 12.90 6.06
N GLU A 80 14.51 12.07 5.06
CA GLU A 80 13.29 12.17 4.27
C GLU A 80 12.05 11.77 5.08
N SER A 81 12.17 10.81 6.01
CA SER A 81 11.13 10.49 6.99
C SER A 81 10.81 11.66 7.93
N SER A 82 11.79 12.53 8.20
CA SER A 82 11.62 13.76 8.99
C SER A 82 11.12 14.96 8.17
N ALA A 83 11.35 14.95 6.85
CA ALA A 83 11.06 16.05 5.93
C ALA A 83 9.77 15.84 5.10
N ILE A 84 8.91 14.87 5.45
CA ILE A 84 7.63 14.60 4.77
C ILE A 84 6.64 15.76 5.05
N ALA A 85 6.89 16.90 4.41
CA ALA A 85 5.99 18.04 4.37
C ALA A 85 5.42 18.27 2.97
N VAL A 86 5.88 17.58 1.91
CA VAL A 86 5.44 17.92 0.54
C VAL A 86 5.12 16.73 -0.37
N GLU A 87 5.68 15.52 -0.17
CA GLU A 87 5.44 14.43 -1.14
C GLU A 87 5.41 13.03 -0.50
N SER A 88 4.38 12.23 -0.80
CA SER A 88 4.26 10.84 -0.32
C SER A 88 5.22 9.90 -1.04
N TRP A 89 5.69 8.83 -0.38
CA TRP A 89 6.55 7.80 -1.00
C TRP A 89 5.93 7.21 -2.27
N LYS A 90 4.60 7.12 -2.32
CA LYS A 90 3.85 6.73 -3.51
C LYS A 90 4.08 7.66 -4.69
N THR A 91 4.05 8.98 -4.46
CA THR A 91 4.27 9.96 -5.51
C THR A 91 5.69 9.88 -6.03
N LYS A 92 6.67 9.80 -5.12
CA LYS A 92 8.08 9.58 -5.47
C LYS A 92 8.25 8.30 -6.31
N TYR A 93 7.61 7.20 -5.91
CA TYR A 93 7.62 5.95 -6.66
C TYR A 93 7.18 6.14 -8.12
N ARG A 94 6.04 6.82 -8.31
CA ARG A 94 5.49 7.08 -9.64
C ARG A 94 6.40 7.96 -10.50
N LEU A 95 6.92 9.04 -9.93
CA LEU A 95 7.79 9.97 -10.66
C LEU A 95 9.04 9.28 -11.21
N VAL A 96 9.72 8.50 -10.37
CA VAL A 96 10.92 7.75 -10.76
C VAL A 96 10.59 6.69 -11.82
N GLU A 97 9.52 5.92 -11.64
CA GLU A 97 9.15 4.90 -12.64
C GLU A 97 8.77 5.53 -14.00
N ASP A 98 8.10 6.69 -14.00
CA ASP A 98 7.77 7.41 -15.23
C ASP A 98 9.00 8.04 -15.89
N GLU A 99 9.98 8.48 -15.11
CA GLU A 99 11.30 8.90 -15.62
C GLU A 99 12.07 7.74 -16.25
N VAL A 100 12.16 6.58 -15.58
CA VAL A 100 12.85 5.40 -16.11
C VAL A 100 12.20 4.90 -17.40
N LYS A 101 10.86 4.93 -17.49
CA LYS A 101 10.16 4.60 -18.75
C LYS A 101 10.52 5.57 -19.87
N ARG A 102 10.52 6.88 -19.61
CA ARG A 102 10.90 7.90 -20.61
C ARG A 102 12.32 7.69 -21.11
N SER A 103 13.27 7.45 -20.21
CA SER A 103 14.68 7.22 -20.53
C SER A 103 14.96 5.92 -21.31
N ARG A 104 14.03 4.97 -21.29
CA ARG A 104 14.11 3.74 -22.09
C ARG A 104 13.57 3.90 -23.51
N ILE A 105 12.69 4.86 -23.75
CA ILE A 105 12.10 5.13 -25.07
C ILE A 105 13.08 5.94 -25.94
N THR A 106 13.98 6.71 -25.32
CA THR A 106 14.98 7.54 -26.01
C THR A 106 16.30 6.82 -26.33
N LYS A 107 16.40 5.52 -26.08
CA LYS A 107 17.54 4.66 -26.47
C LYS A 107 17.11 3.64 -27.51
#